data_AF-A0A924CZS7-F1
#
_entry.id   AF-A0A924CZS7-F1
#
_cell.length_a   1.000
_cell.length_b   1.000
_cell.length_c   1.000
_cell.angle_alpha   90.00
_cell.angle_beta   90.00
_cell.angle_gamma   90.00
#
_symmetry.space_group_name_H-M   'P 1'
#
loop_
_entity.id
_entity.type
_entity.pdbx_description
1 polymer ?
#
loop_
_entity_poly.entity_id
_entity_poly.type
_entity_poly.pdbx_seq_one_letter_code
_entity_poly.pdbx_strand_id
1 'polypeptide(L)' 'AANQRQFHAAGGAGYVLLADQLLAVDKVNPQSAARLAVPLGRWRRFDATRGSLMRAQLVRILAAPGVSKDVLEMASRSLA' A
#
# COMPACT_ATOMS: atom_id res chain seq x y z
N ALA A 1 13.23 -13.43 -4.04
CA ALA A 1 12.26 -13.47 -5.16
C ALA A 1 10.89 -13.03 -4.65
N ALA A 2 10.18 -12.13 -5.35
CA ALA A 2 8.84 -11.67 -4.95
C ALA A 2 7.75 -12.43 -5.73
N ASN A 3 6.67 -12.85 -5.06
CA ASN A 3 5.57 -13.62 -5.69
C ASN A 3 4.54 -12.69 -6.36
N GLN A 4 4.83 -12.29 -7.60
CA GLN A 4 4.00 -11.35 -8.37
C GLN A 4 2.59 -11.88 -8.66
N ARG A 5 2.45 -13.19 -8.90
CA ARG A 5 1.14 -13.81 -9.20
C ARG A 5 0.17 -13.69 -8.03
N GLN A 6 0.62 -14.03 -6.82
CA GLN A 6 -0.22 -13.94 -5.63
C GLN A 6 -0.41 -12.51 -5.15
N PHE A 7 0.63 -11.68 -5.24
CA PHE A 7 0.51 -10.27 -4.86
C PHE A 7 -0.57 -9.55 -5.68
N HIS A 8 -0.59 -9.80 -6.99
CA HIS A 8 -1.58 -9.23 -7.89
C HIS A 8 -2.75 -10.19 -8.20
N ALA A 9 -3.17 -11.02 -7.25
CA ALA A 9 -4.37 -11.84 -7.43
C ALA A 9 -5.59 -10.95 -7.72
N ALA A 10 -6.52 -11.41 -8.56
CA ALA A 10 -7.63 -10.60 -9.08
C ALA A 10 -8.51 -9.96 -7.98
N GLY A 11 -8.66 -10.63 -6.83
CA GLY A 11 -9.41 -10.12 -5.68
C GLY A 11 -8.65 -9.13 -4.79
N GLY A 12 -7.39 -8.79 -5.11
CA GLY A 12 -6.61 -7.81 -4.36
C GLY A 12 -6.14 -8.26 -2.96
N ALA A 13 -6.27 -9.54 -2.62
CA ALA A 13 -5.88 -10.08 -1.31
C ALA A 13 -4.42 -9.76 -0.93
N GLY A 14 -3.50 -9.76 -1.91
CA GLY A 14 -2.11 -9.36 -1.70
C GLY A 14 -1.95 -7.87 -1.34
N TYR A 15 -2.80 -6.99 -1.89
CA TYR A 15 -2.79 -5.57 -1.56
C TYR A 15 -3.35 -5.32 -0.16
N VAL A 16 -4.42 -6.02 0.21
CA VAL A 16 -5.02 -5.95 1.56
C VAL A 16 -4.02 -6.41 2.61
N LEU A 17 -3.39 -7.57 2.40
CA LEU A 17 -2.37 -8.11 3.29
C LEU A 17 -1.20 -7.14 3.47
N LEU A 18 -0.72 -6.53 2.38
CA LEU A 18 0.36 -5.56 2.44
C LEU A 18 -0.04 -4.31 3.23
N ALA A 19 -1.26 -3.80 3.04
CA ALA A 19 -1.76 -2.64 3.78
C ALA A 19 -1.91 -2.93 5.28
N ASP A 20 -2.44 -4.11 5.64
CA ASP A 20 -2.58 -4.52 7.04
C ASP A 20 -1.21 -4.64 7.72
N GLN A 21 -0.25 -5.29 7.04
CA GLN A 21 1.10 -5.43 7.56
C GLN A 21 1.82 -4.09 7.66
N LEU A 22 1.63 -3.20 6.69
CA LEU A 22 2.17 -1.86 6.72
C LEU A 22 1.69 -1.10 7.95
N LEU A 23 0.38 -1.08 8.22
CA LEU A 23 -0.19 -0.40 9.38
C LEU A 23 0.26 -1.02 10.71
N ALA A 24 0.49 -2.33 10.75
CA ALA A 24 1.07 -3.00 11.92
C ALA A 24 2.53 -2.59 12.14
N VAL A 25 3.34 -2.55 11.07
CA VAL A 25 4.75 -2.14 11.14
C VAL A 25 4.89 -0.66 11.44
N ASP A 26 3.97 0.18 10.97
CA ASP A 26 4.01 1.63 11.18
C ASP A 26 4.07 2.02 12.66
N LYS A 27 3.39 1.24 13.52
CA LYS A 27 3.39 1.43 14.97
C LYS A 27 4.75 1.19 15.63
N VAL A 28 5.64 0.44 14.98
CA VAL A 28 6.94 0.01 15.52
C VAL A 28 8.09 0.67 14.78
N ASN A 29 7.99 0.80 13.46
CA ASN A 29 9.01 1.36 12.58
C ASN A 29 8.39 2.05 11.36
N PRO A 30 8.03 3.34 11.48
CA PRO A 30 7.50 4.18 10.40
C PRO A 30 8.32 4.17 9.11
N GLN A 31 9.65 4.23 9.21
CA GLN A 31 10.54 4.29 8.05
C GLN A 31 10.52 2.98 7.25
N SER A 32 10.45 1.84 7.93
CA SER A 32 10.27 0.54 7.28
C SER A 32 8.87 0.40 6.69
N ALA A 33 7.84 0.87 7.40
CA ALA A 33 6.46 0.84 6.91
C ALA A 33 6.28 1.65 5.62
N ALA A 34 6.89 2.85 5.53
CA ALA A 34 6.84 3.68 4.33
C ALA A 34 7.37 2.94 3.08
N ARG A 35 8.41 2.11 3.22
CA ARG A 35 8.94 1.29 2.10
C ARG A 35 7.95 0.24 1.62
N LEU A 36 7.06 -0.25 2.49
CA LEU A 36 6.02 -1.21 2.14
C LEU A 36 4.90 -0.59 1.29
N ALA A 37 4.73 0.74 1.26
CA ALA A 37 3.76 1.41 0.38
C ALA A 37 4.22 1.49 -1.08
N VAL A 38 5.53 1.38 -1.36
CA VAL A 38 6.11 1.55 -2.71
C VAL A 38 5.48 0.65 -3.79
N PRO A 39 5.19 -0.64 -3.54
CA PRO A 39 4.52 -1.48 -4.52
C PRO A 39 3.13 -0.98 -4.91
N LEU A 40 2.36 -0.43 -3.94
CA LEU A 40 1.02 0.11 -4.18
C LEU A 40 1.07 1.41 -5.00
N GLY A 41 2.14 2.20 -4.89
CA GLY A 41 2.32 3.43 -5.68
C GLY A 41 2.47 3.22 -7.19
N ARG A 42 2.63 1.98 -7.66
CA ARG A 42 2.71 1.65 -9.10
C ARG A 42 1.35 1.44 -9.76
N TRP A 43 0.25 1.72 -9.06
CA TRP A 43 -1.13 1.43 -9.49
C TRP A 43 -1.48 1.93 -10.89
N ARG A 44 -0.92 3.06 -11.35
CA ARG A 44 -1.13 3.61 -12.70
C ARG A 44 -0.58 2.73 -13.84
N ARG A 45 0.32 1.78 -13.53
CA ARG A 45 0.93 0.88 -14.52
C ARG A 45 0.13 -0.40 -14.74
N PHE A 46 -0.94 -0.62 -13.98
CA PHE A 46 -1.77 -1.82 -14.06
C PHE A 46 -3.11 -1.51 -14.73
N ASP A 47 -3.83 -2.58 -15.11
CA ASP A 47 -5.19 -2.48 -15.60
C ASP A 47 -6.11 -1.77 -14.58
N ALA A 48 -7.23 -1.24 -15.06
CA ALA A 48 -8.16 -0.44 -14.25
C ALA A 48 -8.61 -1.16 -12.97
N THR A 49 -8.84 -2.47 -13.03
CA THR A 49 -9.27 -3.27 -11.89
C THR A 49 -8.18 -3.32 -10.82
N ARG A 50 -6.97 -3.75 -11.19
CA ARG A 50 -5.83 -3.84 -10.24
C ARG A 50 -5.40 -2.47 -9.73
N GLY A 51 -5.33 -1.48 -10.62
CA GLY A 51 -4.98 -0.11 -10.26
C GLY A 51 -5.96 0.49 -9.25
N SER A 52 -7.27 0.27 -9.44
CA SER A 52 -8.31 0.70 -8.49
C SER A 52 -8.14 0.02 -7.12
N LEU A 53 -7.90 -1.30 -7.08
CA LEU A 53 -7.70 -2.03 -5.82
C LEU A 53 -6.44 -1.57 -5.06
N MET A 54 -5.34 -1.30 -5.77
CA MET A 54 -4.11 -0.77 -5.17
C MET A 54 -4.32 0.66 -4.64
N ARG A 55 -4.96 1.52 -5.43
CA ARG A 55 -5.31 2.89 -5.03
C ARG A 55 -6.23 2.91 -3.80
N ALA A 56 -7.21 2.00 -3.73
CA ALA A 56 -8.09 1.88 -2.59
C ALA A 56 -7.32 1.57 -1.29
N GLN A 57 -6.28 0.74 -1.36
CA GLN A 57 -5.44 0.48 -0.19
C GLN A 57 -4.58 1.69 0.21
N LEU A 58 -4.06 2.48 -0.74
CA LEU A 58 -3.37 3.75 -0.42
C LEU A 58 -4.30 4.74 0.30
N VAL A 59 -5.54 4.88 -0.18
CA VAL A 59 -6.56 5.73 0.47
C VAL A 59 -6.89 5.21 1.87
N ARG A 60 -7.04 3.89 2.03
CA ARG A 60 -7.27 3.26 3.34
C ARG A 60 -6.13 3.54 4.32
N ILE A 61 -4.88 3.47 3.88
CA ILE A 61 -3.71 3.76 4.71
C ILE A 61 -3.70 5.23 5.17
N LEU A 62 -3.99 6.17 4.26
CA LEU A 62 -4.06 7.60 4.62
C LEU A 62 -5.21 7.93 5.58
N ALA A 63 -6.31 7.17 5.51
CA ALA A 63 -7.45 7.32 6.41
C ALA A 63 -7.24 6.62 7.77
N ALA A 64 -6.15 5.88 7.96
CA ALA A 64 -5.91 5.17 9.21
C ALA A 64 -5.56 6.15 10.35
N PRO A 65 -6.22 6.06 11.51
CA PRO A 65 -5.94 6.94 12.63
C PRO A 65 -4.54 6.68 13.18
N GLY A 66 -3.79 7.76 13.43
CA GLY A 66 -2.44 7.68 13.99
C GLY A 66 -1.37 7.18 13.02
N VAL A 67 -1.64 7.21 11.70
CA VAL A 67 -0.62 6.91 10.69
C VAL A 67 0.58 7.84 10.84
N SER A 68 1.78 7.30 10.75
CA SER A 68 3.01 8.07 10.90
C SER A 68 3.19 9.09 9.77
N LYS A 69 4.01 10.11 10.03
CA LYS A 69 4.38 11.10 9.03
C LYS A 69 5.09 10.47 7.82
N ASP A 70 6.00 9.51 8.04
CA ASP A 70 6.73 8.83 6.97
C ASP A 70 5.77 8.08 6.01
N VAL A 71 4.80 7.35 6.57
CA VAL A 71 3.79 6.64 5.77
C VAL A 71 2.84 7.63 5.08
N LEU A 72 2.41 8.68 5.77
CA LEU A 72 1.52 9.69 5.21
C LEU A 72 2.15 10.40 4.01
N GLU A 73 3.41 10.81 4.11
CA GLU A 73 4.16 11.43 3.01
C GLU A 73 4.30 10.47 1.82
N MET A 74 4.69 9.22 2.07
CA MET A 74 4.89 8.23 1.02
C MET A 74 3.58 7.85 0.31
N ALA A 75 2.50 7.62 1.06
CA ALA A 75 1.21 7.26 0.50
C ALA A 75 0.56 8.44 -0.25
N SER A 76 0.70 9.67 0.25
CA SER A 76 0.25 10.88 -0.45
C SER A 76 1.00 11.09 -1.76
N ARG A 77 2.34 10.95 -1.75
CA ARG A 77 3.15 11.02 -2.97
C ARG A 77 2.79 9.94 -3.99
N SER A 78 2.37 8.77 -3.52
CA SER A 78 1.95 7.65 -4.38
C SER A 78 0.58 7.89 -5.05
N LEU A 79 -0.26 8.77 -4.49
CA LEU A 79 -1.56 9.15 -5.04
C LEU A 79 -1.50 10.39 -5.93
N ALA A 80 -0.53 11.29 -5.69
CA ALA A 80 -0.25 12.45 -6.54
C ALA A 80 0.18 12.01 -7.95
#